data_AF-A0AA88UBD0-F1
#
_entry.id   AF-A0AA88UBD0-F1
#
_cell.length_a   1.000
_cell.length_b   1.000
_cell.length_c   1.000
_cell.angle_alpha   90.00
_cell.angle_beta   90.00
_cell.angle_gamma   90.00
#
_symmetry.space_group_name_H-M   'P 1'
#
loop_
_entity.id
_entity.type
_entity.pdbx_description
1 polymer ?
#
loop_
_entity_poly.entity_id
_entity_poly.type
_entity_poly.pdbx_seq_one_letter_code
_entity_poly.pdbx_strand_id
1 'polypeptide(L)'
;MLIGWASDTAGVSIPEIDLELGSGTLGGQVTTVEGLITKISESLERVHGFTFGDSIDDNRKSKWQDFRARLTKLLKVEEPWTLILDDAMANSFVAPATDDIKDDHQLTFDEYERSWEQNEELGLNDMDTSLADAAYNSTDAA
;
A
#
# COMPACT_ATOMS: atom_id res chain seq x y z
N MET A 1 8.75 -13.06 1.73
CA MET A 1 7.92 -12.64 0.58
C MET A 1 8.45 -11.33 0.02
N LEU A 2 8.68 -11.25 -1.30
CA LEU A 2 9.22 -10.06 -1.97
C LEU A 2 8.07 -9.19 -2.48
N ILE A 3 8.15 -7.87 -2.25
CA ILE A 3 7.27 -6.91 -2.92
C ILE A 3 8.08 -6.35 -4.08
N GLY A 4 7.90 -6.93 -5.26
CA GLY A 4 8.71 -6.52 -6.41
C GLY A 4 8.60 -5.02 -6.68
N TRP A 5 7.42 -4.42 -6.49
CA TRP A 5 7.27 -2.95 -6.51
C TRP A 5 6.00 -2.49 -5.76
N ALA A 6 6.12 -1.47 -4.91
CA ALA A 6 4.96 -0.74 -4.40
C ALA A 6 4.93 0.64 -5.07
N SER A 7 3.84 0.97 -5.77
CA SER A 7 3.64 2.25 -6.44
C SER A 7 3.51 3.39 -5.44
N ASP A 8 3.76 4.62 -5.87
CA ASP A 8 3.47 5.81 -5.06
C ASP A 8 1.97 6.03 -4.86
N THR A 9 1.14 5.60 -5.80
CA THR A 9 -0.33 5.65 -5.73
C THR A 9 -0.96 4.59 -4.82
N ALA A 10 -0.18 3.61 -4.37
CA ALA A 10 -0.70 2.50 -3.59
C ALA A 10 -0.98 2.90 -2.14
N GLY A 11 -2.17 2.56 -1.65
CA GLY A 11 -2.51 2.50 -0.24
C GLY A 11 -2.02 1.21 0.39
N VAL A 12 -1.64 1.28 1.67
CA VAL A 12 -1.21 0.12 2.46
C VAL A 12 -2.07 0.03 3.72
N SER A 13 -2.64 -1.14 3.99
CA SER A 13 -3.34 -1.40 5.24
C SER A 13 -3.02 -2.75 5.88
N ILE A 14 -3.08 -2.77 7.21
CA ILE A 14 -2.94 -3.97 8.05
C ILE A 14 -4.07 -3.94 9.08
N PRO A 15 -5.19 -4.64 8.82
CA PRO A 15 -6.38 -4.59 9.67
C PRO A 15 -6.11 -5.02 11.11
N GLU A 16 -5.23 -5.98 11.34
CA GLU A 16 -4.93 -6.53 12.66
C GLU A 16 -4.27 -5.52 13.60
N ILE A 17 -3.70 -4.43 13.07
CA ILE A 17 -3.11 -3.34 13.85
C ILE A 17 -3.76 -1.98 13.65
N ASP A 18 -4.88 -1.92 12.92
CA ASP A 18 -5.56 -0.67 12.56
C ASP A 18 -4.63 0.32 11.86
N LEU A 19 -3.72 -0.19 11.02
CA LEU A 19 -2.80 0.62 10.23
C LEU A 19 -3.41 0.86 8.85
N GLU A 20 -3.54 2.14 8.49
CA GLU A 20 -3.91 2.59 7.16
C GLU A 20 -2.99 3.72 6.73
N LEU A 21 -2.43 3.58 5.53
CA LEU A 21 -1.57 4.57 4.90
C LEU A 21 -2.14 4.87 3.52
N GLY A 22 -2.51 6.13 3.30
CA GLY A 22 -3.01 6.58 2.01
C GLY A 22 -1.93 6.62 0.93
N SER A 23 -2.38 6.84 -0.31
CA SER A 23 -1.53 7.06 -1.46
C SER A 23 -0.51 8.20 -1.20
N GLY A 24 0.69 8.04 -1.75
CA GLY A 24 1.80 9.01 -1.69
C GLY A 24 2.62 8.99 -0.39
N THR A 25 2.21 8.23 0.63
CA THR A 25 2.86 8.27 1.96
C THR A 25 4.23 7.59 2.02
N LEU A 26 4.45 6.54 1.24
CA LEU A 26 5.68 5.73 1.29
C LEU A 26 6.60 5.94 0.08
N GLY A 27 6.10 6.56 -0.98
CA GLY A 27 6.80 6.72 -2.26
C GLY A 27 6.99 5.39 -3.00
N GLY A 28 7.14 5.47 -4.33
CA GLY A 28 7.34 4.30 -5.18
C GLY A 28 8.67 3.61 -4.87
N GLN A 29 8.65 2.33 -4.50
CA GLN A 29 9.86 1.61 -4.08
C GLN A 29 9.82 0.10 -4.33
N VAL A 30 10.97 -0.45 -4.75
CA VAL A 30 11.25 -1.89 -4.73
C VAL A 30 11.60 -2.29 -3.31
N THR A 31 10.91 -3.28 -2.73
CA THR A 31 11.16 -3.67 -1.34
C THR A 31 10.77 -5.12 -1.04
N THR A 32 10.73 -5.49 0.24
CA THR A 32 10.17 -6.76 0.70
C THR A 32 9.04 -6.45 1.65
N VAL A 33 8.22 -7.44 2.00
CA VAL A 33 7.17 -7.25 3.00
C VAL A 33 7.79 -6.73 4.31
N GLU A 34 8.83 -7.37 4.81
CA GLU A 34 9.56 -6.96 6.02
C GLU A 34 10.17 -5.56 5.88
N GLY A 35 10.75 -5.24 4.71
CA GLY A 35 11.33 -3.93 4.42
C GLY A 35 10.30 -2.83 4.39
N LEU A 36 9.11 -3.09 3.85
CA LEU A 36 7.98 -2.17 3.84
C LEU A 36 7.53 -1.86 5.28
N ILE A 37 7.28 -2.90 6.08
CA ILE A 37 6.85 -2.73 7.49
C ILE A 37 7.90 -1.99 8.31
N THR A 38 9.19 -2.31 8.11
CA THR A 38 10.30 -1.62 8.78
C THR A 38 10.31 -0.13 8.44
N LYS A 39 10.17 0.23 7.15
CA LYS A 39 10.11 1.63 6.71
C LYS A 39 8.89 2.36 7.27
N ILE A 40 7.73 1.71 7.32
CA ILE A 40 6.53 2.26 7.93
C ILE A 40 6.79 2.57 9.41
N SER A 41 7.37 1.60 10.15
CA SER A 41 7.71 1.77 11.56
C SER A 41 8.67 2.94 11.77
N GLU A 42 9.73 3.03 10.98
CA GLU A 42 10.70 4.14 11.06
C GLU A 42 10.06 5.50 10.72
N SER A 43 9.17 5.55 9.73
CA SER A 43 8.47 6.78 9.34
C SER A 43 7.56 7.28 10.47
N LEU A 44 6.77 6.38 11.06
CA LEU A 44 5.91 6.70 12.19
C LEU A 44 6.74 7.07 13.43
N GLU A 45 7.85 6.39 13.70
CA GLU A 45 8.78 6.74 14.78
C GLU A 45 9.37 8.14 14.60
N ARG A 46 9.68 8.58 13.38
CA ARG A 46 10.15 9.96 13.13
C ARG A 46 9.05 10.99 13.39
N VAL A 47 7.84 10.75 12.90
CA VAL A 47 6.69 11.66 13.09
C VAL A 47 6.35 11.79 14.57
N HIS A 48 6.22 10.66 15.26
CA HIS A 48 5.85 10.67 16.67
C HIS A 48 7.04 11.05 17.57
N GLY A 49 8.26 10.62 17.25
CA GLY A 49 9.50 10.94 17.98
C GLY A 49 9.79 12.44 18.11
N PHE A 50 9.47 13.23 17.08
CA PHE A 50 9.56 14.70 17.15
C PHE A 50 8.38 15.35 17.90
N THR A 51 7.22 14.69 17.94
CA THR A 51 5.99 15.23 18.54
C THR A 51 5.93 15.00 20.05
N PHE A 52 6.74 14.09 20.60
CA PHE A 52 6.86 13.81 22.05
C PHE A 52 7.73 14.83 22.81
N GLY A 53 7.53 16.12 22.56
CA GLY A 53 7.97 17.16 23.51
C GLY A 53 7.21 17.03 24.84
N ASP A 54 7.79 17.57 25.92
CA ASP A 54 7.42 17.47 27.35
C ASP A 54 5.96 17.90 27.72
N SER A 55 5.12 18.16 26.73
CA SER A 55 3.77 18.71 26.85
C SER A 55 2.66 17.75 26.40
N ILE A 56 2.98 16.49 26.12
CA ILE A 56 2.00 15.50 25.64
C ILE A 56 1.31 14.76 26.79
N ASP A 57 0.04 14.47 26.58
CA ASP A 57 -0.82 13.66 27.44
C ASP A 57 -0.28 12.21 27.51
N ASP A 58 -0.02 11.69 28.71
CA ASP A 58 0.47 10.32 28.95
C ASP A 58 -0.32 9.25 28.21
N ASN A 59 -1.62 9.48 27.98
CA ASN A 59 -2.49 8.59 27.21
C ASN A 59 -2.03 8.42 25.76
N ARG A 60 -1.58 9.49 25.09
CA ARG A 60 -1.09 9.42 23.70
C ARG A 60 0.22 8.64 23.62
N LYS A 61 1.08 8.80 24.62
CA LYS A 61 2.35 8.08 24.72
C LYS A 61 2.11 6.58 24.93
N SER A 62 1.19 6.20 25.82
CA SER A 62 0.81 4.80 26.04
C SER A 62 0.27 4.16 24.75
N LYS A 63 -0.68 4.81 24.07
CA LYS A 63 -1.24 4.29 22.80
C LYS A 63 -0.18 4.06 21.73
N TRP A 64 0.78 4.97 21.61
CA TRP A 64 1.90 4.80 20.68
C TRP A 64 2.79 3.61 21.07
N GLN A 65 3.10 3.44 22.36
CA GLN A 65 3.87 2.28 22.82
C GLN A 65 3.15 0.96 22.56
N ASP A 66 1.84 0.91 22.77
CA ASP A 66 1.01 -0.27 22.50
C ASP A 66 1.00 -0.60 21.00
N PHE A 67 0.82 0.41 20.15
CA PHE A 67 0.87 0.26 18.69
C PHE A 67 2.25 -0.22 18.22
N ARG A 68 3.33 0.36 18.75
CA ARG A 68 4.70 -0.07 18.44
C ARG A 68 4.96 -1.52 18.86
N ALA A 69 4.41 -1.94 19.99
CA ALA A 69 4.51 -3.33 20.44
C ALA A 69 3.79 -4.27 19.46
N ARG A 70 2.58 -3.91 18.99
CA ARG A 70 1.85 -4.66 17.95
C ARG A 70 2.65 -4.75 16.65
N LEU A 71 3.18 -3.64 16.13
CA LEU A 71 4.05 -3.62 14.94
C LEU A 71 5.27 -4.56 15.09
N THR A 72 5.90 -4.58 16.25
CA THR A 72 7.05 -5.44 16.52
C THR A 72 6.66 -6.93 16.49
N LYS A 73 5.46 -7.28 16.96
CA LYS A 73 4.95 -8.66 16.89
C LYS A 73 4.69 -9.10 15.45
N LEU A 74 4.19 -8.20 14.60
CA LEU A 74 4.01 -8.47 13.16
C LEU A 74 5.34 -8.79 12.48
N LEU A 75 6.38 -7.98 12.74
CA LEU A 75 7.72 -8.18 12.17
C LEU A 75 8.35 -9.51 12.59
N LYS A 76 8.03 -10.00 13.79
CA LYS A 76 8.49 -11.31 14.28
C LYS A 76 7.63 -12.47 13.80
N VAL A 77 6.50 -12.18 13.16
CA VAL A 77 5.52 -13.17 12.70
C VAL A 77 5.06 -14.06 13.87
N GLU A 78 4.82 -13.45 15.04
CA GLU A 78 4.31 -14.18 16.22
C GLU A 78 2.87 -14.68 16.00
N GLU A 79 2.08 -13.95 15.21
CA GLU A 79 0.70 -14.26 14.82
C GLU A 79 0.53 -14.04 13.31
N PRO A 80 -0.35 -14.78 12.61
CA PRO A 80 -0.70 -14.50 11.21
C PRO A 80 -1.36 -13.12 11.06
N TRP A 81 -1.05 -12.44 9.97
CA TRP A 81 -1.58 -11.11 9.68
C TRP A 81 -1.68 -10.87 8.16
N THR A 82 -2.44 -9.84 7.79
CA THR A 82 -2.75 -9.55 6.39
C THR A 82 -2.13 -8.23 5.96
N LEU A 83 -1.39 -8.24 4.84
CA LEU A 83 -0.97 -7.02 4.16
C LEU A 83 -1.92 -6.77 2.98
N ILE A 84 -2.59 -5.63 2.97
CA ILE A 84 -3.40 -5.20 1.82
C ILE A 84 -2.65 -4.08 1.12
N LEU A 85 -2.41 -4.26 -0.17
CA LEU A 85 -1.83 -3.25 -1.06
C LEU A 85 -2.90 -2.90 -2.09
N ASP A 86 -3.50 -1.72 -1.94
CA ASP A 86 -4.57 -1.24 -2.82
C ASP A 86 -4.03 -0.17 -3.75
N ASP A 87 -4.00 -0.42 -5.06
CA ASP A 87 -3.45 0.48 -6.06
C ASP A 87 -4.41 0.65 -7.24
N ALA A 88 -5.10 1.79 -7.28
CA ALA A 88 -6.06 2.13 -8.32
C ALA A 88 -5.44 2.17 -9.73
N MET A 89 -4.13 2.41 -9.85
CA MET A 89 -3.43 2.41 -11.15
C MET A 89 -2.89 1.03 -11.55
N ALA A 90 -3.06 0.00 -10.72
CA ALA A 90 -2.53 -1.35 -10.95
C ALA A 90 -1.01 -1.36 -11.27
N ASN A 91 -0.28 -0.42 -10.68
CA ASN A 91 1.14 -0.23 -10.91
C ASN A 91 1.98 -1.06 -9.94
N SER A 92 1.40 -1.52 -8.84
CA SER A 92 2.09 -2.30 -7.81
C SER A 92 2.18 -3.80 -8.13
N PHE A 93 3.21 -4.46 -7.59
CA PHE A 93 3.48 -5.88 -7.81
C PHE A 93 4.05 -6.57 -6.57
N VAL A 94 3.43 -7.69 -6.19
CA VAL A 94 3.90 -8.61 -5.15
C VAL A 94 4.31 -9.91 -5.81
N ALA A 95 5.54 -10.36 -5.55
CA ALA A 95 6.04 -11.60 -6.12
C ALA A 95 5.53 -12.79 -5.30
N PRO A 96 5.04 -13.87 -5.95
CA PRO A 96 4.66 -15.09 -5.25
C PRO A 96 5.86 -15.70 -4.52
N ALA A 97 5.56 -16.42 -3.44
CA ALA A 97 6.57 -17.15 -2.67
C ALA A 97 6.96 -18.48 -3.34
N THR A 98 6.16 -18.96 -4.28
CA THR A 98 6.32 -20.21 -5.05
C THR A 98 6.67 -19.93 -6.51
N ASP A 99 7.13 -20.98 -7.23
CA ASP A 99 7.46 -20.87 -8.66
C ASP A 99 6.21 -20.66 -9.55
N ASP A 100 5.10 -21.30 -9.21
CA ASP A 100 3.79 -21.08 -9.83
C ASP A 100 2.87 -20.35 -8.84
N ILE A 101 2.27 -19.25 -9.29
CA ILE A 101 1.30 -18.45 -8.53
C ILE A 101 0.11 -19.28 -8.05
N LYS A 102 -0.27 -20.34 -8.78
CA LYS A 102 -1.38 -21.23 -8.40
C LYS A 102 -1.11 -22.02 -7.11
N ASP A 103 0.16 -22.21 -6.79
CA ASP A 103 0.60 -22.91 -5.59
C ASP A 103 0.80 -21.95 -4.40
N ASP A 104 0.69 -20.64 -4.61
CA ASP A 104 0.75 -19.64 -3.55
C ASP A 104 -0.63 -19.43 -2.93
N HIS A 105 -0.85 -19.99 -1.75
CA HIS A 105 -2.09 -19.82 -0.99
C HIS A 105 -2.08 -18.60 -0.05
N GLN A 106 -0.98 -17.85 0.01
CA GLN A 106 -0.81 -16.69 0.90
C GLN A 106 -1.03 -15.37 0.16
N LEU A 107 -1.16 -15.40 -1.17
CA LEU A 107 -1.29 -14.24 -2.03
C LEU A 107 -2.60 -14.30 -2.82
N THR A 108 -3.39 -13.24 -2.72
CA THR A 108 -4.65 -13.07 -3.47
C THR A 108 -4.63 -11.75 -4.22
N PHE A 109 -5.22 -11.74 -5.42
CA PHE A 109 -5.33 -10.55 -6.28
C PHE A 109 -6.80 -10.32 -6.61
N ASP A 110 -7.26 -9.09 -6.39
CA ASP A 110 -8.61 -8.64 -6.73
C ASP A 110 -8.49 -7.43 -7.66
N GLU A 111 -9.02 -7.55 -8.88
CA GLU A 111 -9.14 -6.44 -9.82
C GLU A 111 -10.50 -5.76 -9.63
N TYR A 112 -10.51 -4.42 -9.66
CA TYR A 112 -11.72 -3.63 -9.51
C TYR A 112 -11.75 -2.47 -10.51
N GLU A 113 -12.97 -2.01 -10.81
CA GLU A 113 -13.17 -0.80 -11.59
C GLU A 113 -13.02 0.43 -10.67
N ARG A 114 -12.13 1.34 -11.03
CA ARG A 114 -11.90 2.58 -10.29
C ARG A 114 -13.20 3.36 -10.10
N SER A 115 -13.40 3.90 -8.90
CA SER A 115 -14.50 4.81 -8.62
C SER A 115 -14.32 6.14 -9.37
N TRP A 116 -15.41 6.92 -9.47
CA TRP A 116 -15.36 8.24 -10.08
C TRP A 116 -14.40 9.18 -9.34
N GLU A 117 -14.37 9.11 -8.00
CA GLU A 117 -13.47 9.89 -7.15
C GLU A 117 -12.00 9.48 -7.36
N GLN A 118 -11.73 8.18 -7.47
CA GLN A 118 -10.38 7.70 -7.78
C GLN A 118 -9.91 8.20 -9.16
N ASN A 119 -10.80 8.22 -10.16
CA ASN A 119 -10.47 8.79 -11.47
C ASN A 119 -10.27 10.31 -11.40
N GLU A 120 -11.02 11.03 -10.55
CA GLU A 120 -10.86 12.47 -10.33
C GLU A 120 -9.50 12.78 -9.70
N GLU A 121 -9.12 12.05 -8.65
CA GLU A 121 -7.81 12.20 -7.98
C GLU A 121 -6.64 11.92 -8.92
N LEU A 122 -6.82 10.98 -9.86
CA LEU A 122 -5.84 10.66 -10.89
C LEU A 122 -5.90 11.60 -12.12
N GLY A 123 -6.84 12.55 -12.16
CA GLY A 123 -7.02 13.48 -13.29
C GLY A 123 -7.50 12.82 -14.59
N LEU A 124 -8.19 11.68 -14.48
CA LEU A 124 -8.64 10.87 -15.62
C LEU A 124 -10.02 11.26 -16.14
N ASN A 125 -10.86 11.87 -15.31
CA ASN A 125 -12.23 12.23 -15.69
C ASN A 125 -12.30 13.25 -16.83
N ASP A 126 -11.32 14.15 -16.92
CA ASP A 126 -11.26 15.20 -17.95
C ASP A 126 -10.36 14.82 -19.15
N MET A 127 -9.88 13.57 -19.21
CA MET A 127 -8.96 13.14 -20.27
C MET A 127 -9.69 12.99 -21.61
N ASP A 128 -9.31 13.80 -22.60
CA ASP A 128 -9.82 13.65 -23.97
C ASP A 128 -9.14 12.46 -24.67
N THR A 129 -9.86 11.35 -24.78
CA THR A 129 -9.39 10.12 -25.44
C THR A 129 -9.75 10.06 -26.93
N SER A 130 -10.42 11.07 -27.48
CA SER A 130 -11.01 11.02 -28.83
C SER A 130 -10.00 10.68 -29.94
N LEU A 131 -8.76 11.17 -29.81
CA LEU A 131 -7.67 10.86 -30.75
C LEU A 131 -7.18 9.41 -30.64
N ALA A 132 -7.10 8.88 -29.42
CA ALA A 132 -6.73 7.49 -29.19
C ALA A 132 -7.82 6.54 -29.68
N ASP A 133 -9.08 6.85 -29.39
CA ASP A 133 -10.24 6.08 -29.84
C ASP A 133 -10.34 6.04 -31.36
N ALA A 134 -10.05 7.16 -32.04
CA ALA A 134 -9.98 7.22 -33.49
C ALA A 134 -8.86 6.35 -34.06
N ALA A 135 -7.69 6.29 -33.40
CA ALA A 135 -6.58 5.46 -33.83
C ALA A 135 -6.90 3.96 -33.67
N TYR A 136 -7.40 3.51 -32.52
CA TYR A 136 -7.70 2.10 -32.28
C TYR A 136 -8.87 1.59 -33.14
N ASN A 137 -9.93 2.38 -33.30
CA ASN A 137 -11.05 2.01 -34.15
C ASN A 137 -10.68 1.97 -35.65
N SER A 138 -9.60 2.65 -36.06
CA SER A 138 -9.10 2.58 -37.44
C SER A 138 -8.31 1.30 -37.74
N THR A 139 -7.69 0.69 -36.72
CA THR A 139 -6.92 -0.55 -36.84
C THR A 139 -7.77 -1.82 -36.80
N ASP A 140 -8.92 -1.82 -36.11
CA ASP A 140 -9.85 -2.96 -36.09
C ASP A 140 -10.74 -3.07 -37.34
N ALA A 141 -10.72 -2.04 -38.20
CA ALA A 141 -11.48 -1.97 -39.44
C ALA A 141 -10.69 -2.41 -40.69
N ALA A 142 -9.45 -2.90 -40.53
CA ALA A 142 -8.54 -3.33 -41.61
C ALA A 142 -8.21 -4.82 -41.51
#